data_AF-A0A0P9CAU6-F1
#
_entry.id   AF-A0A0P9CAU6-F1
#
_cell.length_a   1.000
_cell.length_b   1.000
_cell.length_c   1.000
_cell.angle_alpha   90.00
_cell.angle_beta   90.00
_cell.angle_gamma   90.00
#
_symmetry.space_group_name_H-M   'P 1'
#
loop_
_entity.id
_entity.type
_entity.pdbx_description
1 polymer ?
#
loop_
_entity_poly.entity_id
_entity_poly.type
_entity_poly.pdbx_seq_one_letter_code
_entity_poly.pdbx_strand_id
1 'polypeptide(L)'
;MTIDNILQGYINTLKSIVLNDSKISGAGVTRKEMYTYLYTKSVEQGTFVPAEYREKVISSLLNSWYTYDVLQGAMDDPYVSDVHVIGTTTIVKRNGSNYESTESRFSSEDALMEFIARKLENT
;
A
#
# COMPACT_ATOMS: atom_id res chain seq x y z
N MET A 1 -5.23 -7.58 -26.94
CA MET A 1 -4.74 -7.51 -25.54
C MET A 1 -4.67 -6.02 -25.20
N THR A 2 -5.38 -5.56 -24.18
CA THR A 2 -5.39 -4.13 -23.80
C THR A 2 -4.13 -3.77 -23.02
N ILE A 3 -3.75 -2.49 -23.02
CA ILE A 3 -2.62 -1.98 -22.22
C ILE A 3 -2.79 -2.33 -20.74
N ASP A 4 -4.02 -2.31 -20.24
CA ASP A 4 -4.33 -2.65 -18.84
C ASP A 4 -4.01 -4.12 -18.50
N ASN A 5 -4.25 -5.05 -19.44
CA ASN A 5 -3.90 -6.46 -19.23
C ASN A 5 -2.39 -6.68 -19.16
N ILE A 6 -1.61 -5.91 -19.93
CA ILE A 6 -0.14 -5.96 -19.92
C ILE A 6 0.39 -5.42 -18.59
N LEU A 7 -0.12 -4.27 -18.14
CA LEU A 7 0.25 -3.68 -16.86
C LEU A 7 -0.07 -4.62 -15.69
N GLN A 8 -1.24 -5.25 -15.71
CA GLN A 8 -1.63 -6.19 -14.67
C GLN A 8 -0.72 -7.43 -14.63
N GLY A 9 -0.24 -7.89 -15.79
CA GLY A 9 0.76 -8.95 -15.87
C GLY A 9 2.04 -8.58 -15.10
N TYR A 10 2.60 -7.40 -15.37
CA TYR A 10 3.81 -6.93 -14.68
C TYR A 10 3.61 -6.70 -13.18
N ILE A 11 2.44 -6.16 -12.79
CA ILE A 11 2.06 -5.99 -11.38
C ILE A 11 2.06 -7.36 -10.68
N ASN A 12 1.42 -8.37 -11.28
CA ASN A 12 1.35 -9.71 -10.70
C ASN A 12 2.72 -10.39 -10.62
N THR A 13 3.59 -10.19 -11.61
CA THR A 13 4.97 -10.70 -11.60
C THR A 13 5.78 -10.08 -10.46
N LEU A 14 5.79 -8.75 -10.31
CA LEU A 14 6.55 -8.10 -9.24
C LEU A 14 5.94 -8.39 -7.85
N LYS A 15 4.60 -8.47 -7.76
CA LYS A 15 3.90 -8.87 -6.53
C LYS A 15 4.34 -10.24 -6.04
N SER A 16 4.39 -11.23 -6.94
CA SER A 16 4.75 -12.61 -6.56
C SER A 16 6.19 -12.73 -6.08
N ILE A 17 7.14 -11.96 -6.64
CA ILE A 17 8.52 -11.95 -6.16
C ILE A 17 8.59 -11.45 -4.71
N VAL A 18 7.88 -10.36 -4.40
CA VAL A 18 7.87 -9.79 -3.05
C VAL A 18 7.28 -10.77 -2.04
N LEU A 19 6.14 -11.39 -2.36
CA LEU A 19 5.49 -12.35 -1.47
C LEU A 19 6.32 -13.63 -1.24
N ASN A 20 7.16 -14.01 -2.22
CA ASN A 20 8.03 -15.19 -2.11
C ASN A 20 9.42 -14.88 -1.54
N ASP A 21 9.78 -13.61 -1.33
CA ASP A 21 11.06 -13.22 -0.73
C ASP A 21 10.90 -13.08 0.79
N SER A 22 11.40 -14.09 1.51
CA SER A 22 11.30 -14.19 2.97
C SER A 22 11.97 -13.05 3.74
N LYS A 23 12.90 -12.29 3.12
CA LYS A 23 13.52 -11.12 3.75
C LYS A 23 12.65 -9.88 3.66
N ILE A 24 11.82 -9.80 2.62
CA ILE A 24 10.95 -8.65 2.37
C ILE A 24 9.57 -8.88 2.97
N SER A 25 9.03 -10.10 2.93
CA SER A 25 7.71 -10.41 3.49
C SER A 25 7.68 -10.42 5.03
N GLY A 26 8.79 -10.76 5.69
CA GLY A 26 8.86 -10.87 7.15
C GLY A 26 9.28 -9.59 7.89
N ALA A 27 9.74 -8.55 7.20
CA ALA A 27 10.25 -7.32 7.81
C ALA A 27 9.34 -6.14 7.46
N GLY A 28 9.12 -5.22 8.41
CA GLY A 28 8.47 -3.94 8.16
C GLY A 28 9.32 -3.02 7.28
N VAL A 29 9.45 -3.39 6.00
CA VAL A 29 10.23 -2.69 4.99
C VAL A 29 9.55 -1.37 4.69
N THR A 30 10.28 -0.25 4.72
CA THR A 30 9.71 1.07 4.41
C THR A 30 9.33 1.18 2.93
N ARG A 31 8.42 2.10 2.59
CA ARG A 31 8.02 2.37 1.20
C ARG A 31 9.22 2.66 0.29
N LYS A 32 10.24 3.38 0.80
CA LYS A 32 11.47 3.71 0.06
C LYS A 32 12.31 2.47 -0.22
N GLU A 33 12.49 1.62 0.78
CA GLU A 33 13.23 0.36 0.62
C GLU A 33 12.51 -0.58 -0.35
N MET A 34 11.18 -0.69 -0.26
CA MET A 34 10.39 -1.47 -1.21
C MET A 34 10.48 -0.89 -2.63
N TYR A 35 10.45 0.45 -2.80
CA TYR A 35 10.65 1.08 -4.11
C TYR A 35 11.99 0.65 -4.72
N THR A 36 13.08 0.77 -3.96
CA THR A 36 14.42 0.36 -4.42
C THR A 36 14.48 -1.12 -4.76
N TYR A 37 13.86 -1.96 -3.93
CA TYR A 37 13.77 -3.41 -4.17
C TYR A 37 13.03 -3.71 -5.48
N LEU A 38 11.80 -3.20 -5.63
CA LEU A 38 10.98 -3.39 -6.83
C LEU A 38 11.66 -2.83 -8.09
N TYR A 39 12.31 -1.68 -7.99
CA TYR A 39 13.05 -1.09 -9.10
C TYR A 39 14.19 -2.00 -9.56
N THR A 40 14.95 -2.55 -8.62
CA THR A 40 16.03 -3.52 -8.90
C THR A 40 15.46 -4.78 -9.57
N LYS A 41 14.36 -5.34 -9.03
CA LYS A 41 13.71 -6.51 -9.62
C LYS A 41 13.13 -6.24 -11.00
N SER A 42 12.65 -5.03 -11.27
CA SER A 42 12.06 -4.67 -12.56
C SER A 42 13.06 -4.64 -13.73
N VAL A 43 14.36 -4.76 -13.48
CA VAL A 43 15.40 -4.81 -14.52
C VAL A 43 16.13 -6.16 -14.59
N GLU A 44 15.80 -7.11 -13.71
CA GLU A 44 16.36 -8.45 -13.71
C GLU A 44 15.74 -9.35 -14.79
N GLN A 45 16.51 -10.34 -15.25
CA GLN A 45 16.04 -11.33 -16.22
C GLN A 45 14.95 -12.23 -15.57
N GLY A 46 13.78 -12.32 -16.20
CA GLY A 46 12.62 -13.08 -15.69
C GLY A 46 11.56 -12.21 -15.02
N THR A 47 11.90 -10.97 -14.66
CA THR A 47 11.03 -10.03 -13.94
C THR A 47 11.07 -8.63 -14.56
N PHE A 48 11.61 -8.57 -15.78
CA PHE A 48 11.83 -7.35 -16.55
C PHE A 48 10.51 -6.63 -16.84
N VAL A 49 10.48 -5.35 -16.51
CA VAL A 49 9.41 -4.41 -16.87
C VAL A 49 9.98 -3.33 -17.80
N PRO A 50 9.39 -3.11 -18.99
CA PRO A 50 9.79 -2.03 -19.89
C PRO A 50 9.80 -0.67 -19.18
N ALA A 51 10.76 0.19 -19.53
CA ALA A 51 10.97 1.47 -18.86
C ALA A 51 9.70 2.37 -18.89
N GLU A 52 8.92 2.30 -19.96
CA GLU A 52 7.65 3.03 -20.14
C GLU A 52 6.55 2.62 -19.14
N TYR A 53 6.61 1.40 -18.57
CA TYR A 53 5.62 0.89 -17.62
C TYR A 53 6.15 0.81 -16.19
N ARG A 54 7.47 0.83 -16.01
CA ARG A 54 8.13 0.53 -14.73
C ARG A 54 7.61 1.39 -13.58
N GLU A 55 7.63 2.71 -13.73
CA GLU A 55 7.19 3.60 -12.66
C GLU A 55 5.71 3.43 -12.34
N LYS A 56 4.86 3.23 -13.37
CA LYS A 56 3.43 2.99 -13.19
C LYS A 56 3.17 1.70 -12.41
N VAL A 57 3.85 0.61 -12.78
CA VAL A 57 3.73 -0.70 -12.10
C VAL A 57 4.21 -0.63 -10.65
N ILE A 58 5.38 -0.03 -10.41
CA ILE A 58 5.96 0.09 -9.06
C ILE A 58 5.07 0.99 -8.19
N SER A 59 4.67 2.16 -8.70
CA SER A 59 3.77 3.06 -7.97
C SER A 59 2.43 2.40 -7.66
N SER A 60 1.87 1.60 -8.57
CA SER A 60 0.65 0.82 -8.28
C SER A 60 0.85 -0.17 -7.13
N LEU A 61 1.95 -0.93 -7.12
CA LEU A 61 2.25 -1.88 -6.03
C LEU A 61 2.47 -1.17 -4.70
N LEU A 62 3.31 -0.13 -4.70
CA LEU A 62 3.55 0.66 -3.50
C LEU A 62 2.28 1.31 -3.00
N ASN A 63 1.41 1.76 -3.90
CA ASN A 63 0.14 2.32 -3.49
C ASN A 63 -0.77 1.27 -2.86
N SER A 64 -0.80 0.04 -3.40
CA SER A 64 -1.57 -1.05 -2.78
C SER A 64 -1.04 -1.44 -1.39
N TRP A 65 0.27 -1.40 -1.17
CA TRP A 65 0.88 -1.89 0.06
C TRP A 65 1.06 -0.82 1.13
N TYR A 66 1.50 0.37 0.74
CA TYR A 66 1.94 1.42 1.64
C TYR A 66 0.98 2.60 1.77
N THR A 67 -0.06 2.67 0.95
CA THR A 67 -1.09 3.69 1.16
C THR A 67 -2.10 3.16 2.16
N TYR A 68 -2.55 4.02 3.06
CA TYR A 68 -3.63 3.71 3.99
C TYR A 68 -5.00 4.23 3.49
N ASP A 69 -5.10 4.51 2.19
CA ASP A 69 -6.33 4.95 1.53
C ASP A 69 -6.88 6.21 2.22
N VAL A 70 -8.15 6.22 2.64
CA VAL A 70 -8.77 7.31 3.43
C VAL A 70 -7.98 7.66 4.70
N LEU A 71 -7.21 6.74 5.28
CA LEU A 71 -6.39 6.99 6.47
C LEU A 71 -5.03 7.62 6.15
N GLN A 72 -4.65 7.78 4.87
CA GLN A 72 -3.32 8.28 4.50
C GLN A 72 -3.02 9.65 5.12
N GLY A 73 -3.99 10.56 5.12
CA GLY A 73 -3.82 11.88 5.73
C GLY A 73 -3.53 11.81 7.24
N ALA A 74 -4.16 10.87 7.95
CA ALA A 74 -3.89 10.65 9.37
C ALA A 74 -2.49 10.03 9.60
N MET A 75 -2.03 9.19 8.68
CA MET A 75 -0.71 8.55 8.74
C MET A 75 0.44 9.50 8.38
N ASP A 76 0.17 10.49 7.54
CA ASP A 76 1.15 11.50 7.14
C ASP A 76 1.24 12.69 8.12
N ASP A 77 0.28 12.85 9.04
CA ASP A 77 0.29 13.91 10.05
C ASP A 77 1.25 13.55 11.21
N PRO A 78 2.40 14.24 11.36
CA PRO A 78 3.39 13.93 12.39
C PRO A 78 2.91 14.21 13.83
N TYR A 79 1.77 14.89 14.00
CA TYR A 79 1.17 15.15 15.31
C TYR A 79 0.15 14.08 15.72
N VAL A 80 -0.20 13.17 14.82
CA VAL A 80 -1.09 12.04 15.11
C VAL A 80 -0.26 10.91 15.72
N SER A 81 -0.58 10.52 16.95
CA SER A 81 0.08 9.41 17.64
C SER A 81 -0.65 8.08 17.48
N ASP A 82 -1.97 8.12 17.37
CA ASP A 82 -2.83 6.94 17.33
C ASP A 82 -3.97 7.13 16.35
N VAL A 83 -4.35 6.05 15.66
CA VAL A 83 -5.49 5.99 14.75
C VAL A 83 -6.39 4.83 15.15
N HIS A 84 -7.62 5.13 15.53
CA HIS A 84 -8.66 4.15 15.88
C HIS A 84 -9.76 4.19 14.84
N VAL A 85 -10.08 3.05 14.23
CA VAL A 85 -11.22 2.92 13.31
C VAL A 85 -12.32 2.13 14.03
N ILE A 86 -13.49 2.76 14.23
CA ILE A 86 -14.64 2.19 14.93
C ILE A 86 -15.85 2.28 14.00
N GLY A 87 -16.25 1.13 13.43
CA GLY A 87 -17.20 1.11 12.31
C GLY A 87 -16.65 1.95 11.16
N THR A 88 -17.44 2.86 10.60
CA THR A 88 -16.97 3.75 9.51
C THR A 88 -16.20 4.98 9.99
N THR A 89 -16.19 5.24 11.29
CA THR A 89 -15.62 6.46 11.88
C THR A 89 -14.17 6.26 12.28
N THR A 90 -13.34 7.26 12.00
CA THR A 90 -11.92 7.27 12.39
C THR A 90 -11.71 8.32 13.48
N ILE A 91 -11.11 7.90 14.60
CA ILE A 91 -10.67 8.77 15.69
C ILE A 91 -9.15 8.82 15.66
N VAL A 92 -8.60 10.02 15.60
CA VAL A 92 -7.15 10.27 15.68
C VAL A 92 -6.81 10.90 17.02
N LYS A 93 -5.72 10.46 17.63
CA LYS A 93 -5.15 11.15 18.79
C LYS A 93 -4.08 12.10 18.30
N ARG A 94 -4.31 13.40 18.49
CA ARG A 94 -3.40 14.48 18.09
C ARG A 94 -3.01 15.31 19.30
N ASN A 95 -1.72 15.46 19.57
CA ASN A 95 -1.21 16.22 20.72
C ASN A 95 -1.86 15.83 22.08
N GLY A 96 -2.14 14.54 22.27
CA GLY A 96 -2.74 14.02 23.52
C GLY A 96 -4.27 14.05 23.59
N SER A 97 -4.94 14.70 22.64
CA SER A 97 -6.40 14.80 22.57
C SER A 97 -6.98 13.95 21.44
N ASN A 98 -8.16 13.38 21.65
CA ASN A 98 -8.86 12.58 20.64
C ASN A 98 -9.78 13.47 19.80
N TYR A 99 -9.71 13.29 18.48
CA TYR A 99 -10.55 14.00 17.51
C TYR A 99 -11.14 13.00 16.52
N GLU A 100 -12.41 13.19 16.16
CA GLU A 100 -12.97 12.49 15.01
C GLU A 100 -12.39 13.09 13.72
N SER A 101 -11.79 12.26 12.87
CA SER A 101 -11.29 12.67 11.57
C SER A 101 -12.41 12.60 10.54
N THR A 102 -12.85 13.77 10.05
CA THR A 102 -13.84 13.86 8.97
C THR A 102 -13.26 13.48 7.61
N GLU A 103 -11.94 13.59 7.44
CA GLU A 103 -11.24 13.32 6.18
C GLU A 103 -10.86 11.85 6.03
N SER A 104 -10.78 11.10 7.14
CA SER A 104 -10.35 9.70 7.15
C SER A 104 -11.48 8.72 7.38
N ARG A 105 -12.69 9.05 6.92
CA ARG A 105 -13.89 8.23 7.12
C ARG A 105 -14.04 7.19 6.01
N PHE A 106 -14.38 5.96 6.37
CA PHE A 106 -14.77 4.94 5.39
C PHE A 106 -16.19 5.22 4.91
N SER A 107 -16.44 5.04 3.61
CA SER A 107 -17.76 5.27 3.01
C SER A 107 -18.82 4.24 3.44
N SER A 108 -18.39 3.02 3.78
CA SER A 108 -19.24 1.93 4.26
C SER A 108 -18.42 0.93 5.09
N GLU A 109 -19.11 0.04 5.81
CA GLU A 109 -18.46 -1.08 6.49
C GLU A 109 -17.80 -2.04 5.49
N ASP A 110 -18.40 -2.26 4.32
CA ASP A 110 -17.80 -3.09 3.26
C ASP A 110 -16.45 -2.53 2.80
N ALA A 111 -16.34 -1.21 2.61
CA ALA A 111 -15.08 -0.55 2.23
C ALA A 111 -14.00 -0.69 3.33
N LEU A 112 -14.42 -0.66 4.60
CA LEU A 112 -13.52 -0.96 5.72
C LEU A 112 -13.08 -2.43 5.68
N MET A 113 -14.01 -3.37 5.49
CA MET A 113 -13.69 -4.80 5.45
C MET A 113 -12.74 -5.13 4.30
N GLU A 114 -12.93 -4.52 3.13
CA GLU A 114 -11.99 -4.62 2.01
C GLU A 114 -10.62 -4.05 2.37
N PHE A 115 -10.57 -2.87 3.00
CA PHE A 115 -9.32 -2.28 3.46
C PHE A 115 -8.58 -3.18 4.45
N ILE A 116 -9.28 -3.74 5.44
CA ILE A 116 -8.72 -4.68 6.42
C ILE A 116 -8.20 -5.93 5.72
N ALA A 117 -8.99 -6.54 4.82
CA ALA A 117 -8.57 -7.70 4.07
C ALA A 117 -7.29 -7.43 3.27
N ARG A 118 -7.20 -6.29 2.57
CA ARG A 118 -6.00 -5.87 1.83
C ARG A 118 -4.78 -5.69 2.75
N LYS A 119 -4.95 -5.23 3.99
CA LYS A 119 -3.85 -5.09 4.95
C LYS A 119 -3.44 -6.42 5.57
N LEU A 120 -4.38 -7.32 5.84
CA LEU A 120 -4.11 -8.64 6.40
C LEU A 120 -3.50 -9.60 5.37
N GLU A 121 -3.91 -9.54 4.10
CA GLU A 121 -3.38 -10.39 3.02
C GLU A 121 -1.92 -10.08 2.65
N ASN A 122 -1.38 -8.94 3.08
CA ASN A 122 0.01 -8.55 2.86
C ASN A 122 0.86 -8.59 4.15
N THR A 123 0.46 -9.43 5.13
CA THR A 123 1.28 -9.80 6.29
C THR A 123 1.91 -11.17 6.04
#